data_AF-A0A1H6R6C3-F1
#
_entry.id   AF-A0A1H6R6C3-F1
#
_cell.length_a   1.000
_cell.length_b   1.000
_cell.length_c   1.000
_cell.angle_alpha   90.00
_cell.angle_beta   90.00
_cell.angle_gamma   90.00
#
_symmetry.space_group_name_H-M   'P 1'
#
loop_
_entity.id
_entity.type
_entity.pdbx_description
1 polymer ?
#
loop_
_entity_poly.entity_id
_entity_poly.type
_entity_poly.pdbx_seq_one_letter_code
_entity_poly.pdbx_strand_id
1 'polypeptide(L)' 'MKVGWAYMGLAALLVIAGTIISISGNGIIGDILLVLSIPTIYYGSKSLAAEREAETETEEVA' A
#
# COMPACT_ATOMS: atom_id res chain seq x y z
N MET A 1 6.26 -13.72 -6.07
CA MET A 1 5.05 -13.02 -5.56
C MET A 1 5.19 -11.55 -5.94
N LYS A 2 4.15 -10.97 -6.56
CA LYS A 2 4.18 -9.58 -7.06
C LYS A 2 4.45 -8.63 -5.89
N VAL A 3 5.60 -7.96 -5.90
CA VAL A 3 6.14 -7.25 -4.72
C VAL A 3 5.21 -6.10 -4.32
N GLY A 4 4.58 -5.43 -5.28
CA GLY A 4 3.65 -4.35 -4.97
C GLY A 4 2.36 -4.82 -4.30
N TRP A 5 1.93 -6.07 -4.50
CA TRP A 5 0.74 -6.63 -3.82
C TRP A 5 0.98 -6.80 -2.31
N ALA A 6 2.22 -7.13 -1.91
CA ALA A 6 2.58 -7.22 -0.51
C ALA A 6 2.56 -5.85 0.17
N TYR A 7 3.07 -4.81 -0.49
CA TYR A 7 3.00 -3.43 0.00
C TYR A 7 1.56 -2.93 0.12
N MET A 8 0.69 -3.26 -0.83
CA MET A 8 -0.74 -2.92 -0.76
C MET A 8 -1.48 -3.67 0.36
N GLY A 9 -1.17 -4.95 0.57
CA GLY A 9 -1.72 -5.72 1.68
C GLY A 9 -1.30 -5.15 3.05
N LEU A 10 -0.03 -4.78 3.18
CA LEU A 10 0.49 -4.14 4.40
C LEU A 10 -0.15 -2.76 4.63
N ALA A 11 -0.28 -1.96 3.58
CA ALA A 11 -0.97 -0.67 3.64
C ALA A 11 -2.42 -0.82 4.14
N ALA A 12 -3.18 -1.77 3.59
CA ALA A 12 -4.56 -2.01 4.00
C ALA A 12 -4.67 -2.37 5.49
N LEU A 13 -3.75 -3.21 5.99
CA LEU A 13 -3.68 -3.55 7.41
C LEU A 13 -3.38 -2.33 8.29
N LEU A 14 -2.44 -1.48 7.88
CA LEU A 14 -2.09 -0.25 8.60
C LEU A 14 -3.28 0.73 8.64
N VAL A 15 -4.03 0.85 7.53
CA VAL A 15 -5.24 1.70 7.48
C VAL A 15 -6.33 1.18 8.42
N ILE A 16 -6.61 -0.11 8.38
CA ILE A 16 -7.65 -0.73 9.23
C ILE A 16 -7.26 -0.62 10.70
N ALA A 17 -6.02 -0.97 11.06
CA ALA A 17 -5.55 -0.86 12.43
C ALA A 17 -5.53 0.60 12.92
N GLY A 18 -5.02 1.52 12.09
CA GLY A 18 -4.97 2.94 12.41
C GLY A 18 -6.35 3.56 12.64
N THR A 19 -7.31 3.26 11.76
CA THR A 19 -8.70 3.72 11.92
C THR A 19 -9.37 3.17 13.18
N ILE A 20 -9.24 1.88 13.46
CA ILE A 20 -9.80 1.27 14.69
C ILE A 20 -9.23 1.92 15.95
N ILE A 21 -7.91 2.13 16.00
CA ILE A 21 -7.23 2.74 17.15
C ILE A 21 -7.61 4.20 17.31
N SER A 22 -7.73 4.95 16.21
CA SER A 22 -8.12 6.36 16.22
C SER A 22 -9.54 6.53 16.76
N ILE A 23 -10.48 5.68 16.31
CA ILE A 23 -11.88 5.66 16.78
C ILE A 23 -11.98 5.25 18.25
N SER A 24 -11.11 4.37 18.73
CA SER A 24 -11.11 3.86 20.12
C SER A 24 -10.61 4.86 21.16
N GLY A 25 -10.37 6.12 20.77
CA GLY A 25 -9.99 7.21 21.67
C GLY A 25 -8.48 7.45 21.79
N ASN A 26 -7.66 6.72 21.03
CA ASN A 26 -6.22 6.95 20.97
C ASN A 26 -5.80 7.53 19.60
N GLY A 27 -6.44 8.65 19.26
CA GLY A 27 -6.32 9.35 17.97
C GLY A 27 -4.88 9.51 17.48
N ILE A 28 -3.97 9.92 18.36
CA ILE A 28 -2.56 10.18 18.01
C ILE A 28 -1.88 8.91 17.46
N ILE A 29 -2.08 7.76 18.11
CA ILE A 29 -1.45 6.50 17.65
C ILE A 29 -2.10 6.02 16.36
N GLY A 30 -3.43 6.12 16.27
CA GLY A 30 -4.17 5.77 15.05
C GLY A 30 -3.74 6.62 13.86
N ASP A 31 -3.55 7.92 14.06
CA ASP A 31 -3.12 8.86 13.03
C ASP A 31 -1.68 8.59 12.57
N ILE A 32 -0.76 8.21 13.47
CA ILE A 32 0.60 7.79 13.11
C ILE A 32 0.55 6.56 12.20
N LEU A 33 -0.27 5.56 12.54
CA LEU A 33 -0.47 4.37 11.70
C LEU A 33 -1.04 4.72 10.31
N LEU A 34 -1.98 5.67 10.25
CA LEU A 34 -2.52 6.16 8.98
C LEU A 34 -1.46 6.92 8.18
N VAL A 35 -0.63 7.76 8.80
CA VAL A 35 0.48 8.44 8.13
C VAL A 35 1.50 7.44 7.59
N LEU A 36 1.80 6.37 8.32
CA LEU A 36 2.69 5.30 7.87
C LEU A 36 2.10 4.45 6.74
N SER A 37 0.78 4.44 6.58
CA SER A 37 0.14 3.77 5.45
C SER A 37 0.38 4.50 4.11
N ILE A 38 0.57 5.82 4.14
CA ILE A 38 0.78 6.64 2.93
C ILE A 38 2.03 6.21 2.13
N PRO A 39 3.23 6.10 2.74
CA PRO A 39 4.41 5.67 2.00
C PRO A 39 4.29 4.22 1.52
N THR A 40 3.63 3.34 2.26
CA THR A 40 3.41 1.95 1.83
C THR A 40 2.46 1.86 0.63
N ILE A 41 1.41 2.68 0.60
CA ILE A 41 0.54 2.84 -0.58
C ILE A 41 1.34 3.40 -1.77
N TYR A 42 2.16 4.42 -1.54
CA TYR A 42 2.96 5.04 -2.60
C TYR A 42 3.92 4.04 -3.26
N TYR A 43 4.72 3.33 -2.46
CA TYR A 43 5.65 2.33 -3.00
C TYR A 43 4.92 1.12 -3.60
N GLY A 44 3.83 0.67 -2.97
CA GLY A 44 2.99 -0.40 -3.52
C GLY A 44 2.39 -0.03 -4.87
N SER A 45 1.86 1.19 -5.01
CA SER A 45 1.24 1.67 -6.25
C SER A 45 2.28 1.80 -7.36
N LYS A 46 3.45 2.37 -7.04
CA LYS A 46 4.55 2.50 -8.00
C LYS A 46 5.08 1.14 -8.46
N SER A 47 5.24 0.18 -7.55
CA SER A 47 5.65 -1.19 -7.90
C SER A 47 4.63 -1.88 -8.80
N LEU A 48 3.33 -1.77 -8.49
CA LEU A 48 2.25 -2.32 -9.33
C LEU A 48 2.23 -1.69 -10.73
N ALA A 49 2.42 -0.37 -10.81
CA ALA A 49 2.44 0.34 -12.08
C ALA A 49 3.63 -0.09 -12.95
N ALA A 50 4.83 -0.17 -12.37
CA ALA A 50 6.02 -0.62 -13.07
C ALA A 50 5.91 -2.09 -13.53
N GLU A 51 5.32 -2.97 -12.71
CA GLU A 51 5.03 -4.35 -13.11
C GLU A 51 4.05 -4.41 -14.29
N ARG A 52 3.03 -3.54 -14.32
CA ARG A 52 2.04 -3.48 -15.41
C ARG A 52 2.64 -2.96 -16.72
N GLU A 53 3.50 -1.95 -16.66
CA GLU A 53 4.24 -1.44 -17.82
C GLU A 53 5.14 -2.53 -18.41
N ALA A 54 5.91 -3.22 -17.57
CA ALA A 54 6.78 -4.31 -18.01
C ALA A 54 6.01 -5.47 -18.66
N GLU A 55 4.84 -5.84 -18.11
CA GLU A 55 3.97 -6.89 -18.68
C GLU A 55 3.44 -6.50 -20.07
N THR A 56 3.06 -5.22 -20.24
CA THR A 56 2.54 -4.70 -21.52
C THR A 56 3.63 -4.64 -22.59
N GLU A 57 4.87 -4.23 -22.25
CA GLU A 57 5.99 -4.23 -23.20
C GLU A 57 6.33 -5.64 -23.67
N THR A 58 6.32 -6.66 -22.79
CA THR A 58 6.57 -8.06 -23.20
C THR A 58 5.51 -8.64 -24.13
N GLU A 59 4.25 -8.22 -24.07
CA GLU A 59 3.22 -8.65 -25.02
C GLU A 59 3.32 -7.95 -26.38
N GLU A 60 3.89 -6.75 -26.45
CA GLU A 60 4.05 -6.00 -27.71
C GLU A 60 5.25 -6.49 -28.55
N VAL A 61 6.29 -7.04 -27.90
CA VAL A 61 7.49 -7.59 -28.59
C VAL A 61 7.49 -9.12 -28.77
N ALA A 62 6.43 -9.83 -28.37
CA ALA A 62 6.26 -11.28 -28.52
C ALA A 62 5.40 -11.66 -29.72
#